data_AF-A0A922VM25-F1
#
_entry.id   AF-A0A922VM25-F1
#
_cell.length_a   1.000
_cell.length_b   1.000
_cell.length_c   1.000
_cell.angle_alpha   90.00
_cell.angle_beta   90.00
_cell.angle_gamma   90.00
#
_symmetry.space_group_name_H-M   'P 1'
#
loop_
_entity.id
_entity.type
_entity.pdbx_description
1 polymer ?
#
loop_
_entity_poly.entity_id
_entity_poly.type
_entity_poly.pdbx_seq_one_letter_code
_entity_poly.pdbx_strand_id
1 'polypeptide(L)' 'APSQRELGILRLVAAGSGNEATARLLGLRPKTIESHLRRMFMRYGVVSRTALIAVAREQGWLLDGSTRD' A
#
# COMPACT_ATOMS: atom_id res chain seq x y z
N ALA A 1 -7.62 -10.96 -1.72
CA ALA A 1 -7.46 -9.62 -1.12
C ALA A 1 -6.17 -9.55 -0.26
N PRO A 2 -5.59 -8.36 -0.05
CA PRO A 2 -4.48 -8.15 0.87
C PRO A 2 -4.92 -8.36 2.33
N SER A 3 -3.98 -8.67 3.20
CA SER A 3 -4.19 -8.69 4.65
C SER A 3 -4.47 -7.29 5.21
N GLN A 4 -4.99 -7.20 6.43
CA GLN A 4 -5.19 -5.92 7.12
C GLN A 4 -3.90 -5.09 7.20
N ARG A 5 -2.76 -5.75 7.41
CA ARG A 5 -1.46 -5.08 7.43
C ARG A 5 -1.10 -4.51 6.06
N GLU A 6 -1.27 -5.29 5.00
CA GLU A 6 -1.01 -4.87 3.63
C GLU A 6 -1.96 -3.76 3.19
N LEU A 7 -3.24 -3.81 3.59
CA LEU A 7 -4.20 -2.73 3.35
C LEU A 7 -3.76 -1.42 4.01
N GLY A 8 -3.29 -1.46 5.26
CA GLY A 8 -2.73 -0.29 5.92
C GLY A 8 -1.53 0.31 5.18
N ILE A 9 -0.64 -0.55 4.67
CA ILE A 9 0.50 -0.13 3.85
C ILE A 9 0.01 0.49 2.53
N LEU A 10 -0.90 -0.17 1.82
CA LEU A 10 -1.46 0.30 0.55
C LEU A 10 -2.11 1.67 0.70
N ARG A 11 -2.88 1.90 1.77
CA ARG A 11 -3.52 3.20 2.05
C ARG A 11 -2.51 4.32 2.22
N LEU A 12 -1.50 4.11 3.06
CA LEU A 12 -0.48 5.13 3.32
C LEU A 12 0.38 5.42 2.09
N VAL A 13 0.74 4.36 1.36
CA VAL A 13 1.54 4.48 0.14
C VAL A 13 0.74 5.15 -0.99
N ALA A 14 -0.56 4.86 -1.12
CA ALA A 14 -1.46 5.54 -2.04
C ALA A 14 -1.65 7.03 -1.69
N ALA A 15 -1.60 7.37 -0.39
CA ALA A 15 -1.58 8.75 0.08
C ALA A 15 -0.20 9.45 -0.10
N GLY A 16 0.76 8.83 -0.79
CA GLY A 16 2.07 9.39 -1.07
C GLY A 16 3.14 9.15 0.00
N SER A 17 2.85 8.36 1.04
CA SER A 17 3.83 8.11 2.11
C SER A 17 5.03 7.29 1.61
N GLY A 18 6.24 7.73 1.97
CA GLY A 18 7.47 6.94 1.81
C GLY A 18 7.50 5.71 2.73
N ASN A 19 8.46 4.81 2.53
CA ASN A 19 8.59 3.60 3.37
C ASN A 19 8.86 3.95 4.84
N GLU A 20 9.65 5.00 5.11
CA GLU A 20 9.96 5.44 6.47
C GLU A 20 8.75 6.03 7.19
N ALA A 21 8.02 6.93 6.53
CA ALA A 21 6.79 7.51 7.07
C ALA A 21 5.73 6.42 7.32
N THR A 22 5.54 5.52 6.35
CA THR A 22 4.62 4.38 6.47
C THR A 22 5.01 3.48 7.65
N ALA A 23 6.30 3.18 7.80
CA ALA A 23 6.80 2.38 8.91
C ALA A 23 6.52 3.04 10.26
N ARG A 24 6.79 4.35 10.38
CA ARG A 24 6.53 5.11 11.59
C ARG A 24 5.04 5.09 11.97
N LEU A 25 4.16 5.33 11.01
CA LEU A 25 2.70 5.36 11.23
C LEU A 25 2.12 3.98 11.61
N LEU A 26 2.74 2.89 11.14
CA LEU A 26 2.29 1.52 11.42
C LEU A 26 3.03 0.83 12.58
N GLY A 27 3.98 1.52 13.23
CA GLY A 27 4.81 0.95 14.29
C GLY A 27 5.74 -0.16 13.80
N LEU A 28 6.25 -0.06 12.57
CA LEU A 28 7.09 -1.05 11.89
C LEU A 28 8.48 -0.52 11.57
N ARG A 29 9.34 -1.40 11.06
CA ARG A 29 10.64 -1.03 10.47
C ARG A 29 10.47 -0.75 8.96
N PRO A 30 11.22 0.20 8.37
CA PRO A 30 11.15 0.47 6.93
C PRO A 30 11.41 -0.78 6.06
N LYS A 31 12.34 -1.65 6.49
CA LYS A 31 12.65 -2.93 5.82
C LYS A 31 11.46 -3.90 5.80
N THR A 32 10.61 -3.86 6.83
CA THR A 32 9.37 -4.64 6.87
C THR A 32 8.39 -4.13 5.81
N ILE A 33 8.24 -2.80 5.66
CA ILE A 33 7.41 -2.20 4.61
C ILE A 33 7.91 -2.59 3.22
N GLU A 34 9.21 -2.51 2.98
CA GLU A 34 9.80 -2.93 1.70
C GLU A 34 9.53 -4.41 1.41
N SER A 35 9.66 -5.27 2.42
CA SER A 35 9.37 -6.71 2.29
C SER A 35 7.90 -6.96 1.95
N HIS A 36 6.97 -6.24 2.57
CA HIS A 36 5.55 -6.33 2.23
C HIS A 36 5.28 -5.85 0.80
N LEU A 37 5.85 -4.71 0.39
CA LEU A 37 5.71 -4.19 -0.97
C LEU A 37 6.24 -5.18 -2.02
N ARG A 38 7.45 -5.73 -1.82
CA ARG A 38 8.01 -6.75 -2.72
C ARG A 38 7.12 -8.00 -2.83
N ARG A 39 6.56 -8.49 -1.71
CA ARG A 39 5.63 -9.63 -1.73
C ARG A 39 4.34 -9.29 -2.48
N MET A 40 3.78 -8.10 -2.28
CA MET A 40 2.60 -7.65 -3.01
C MET A 40 2.89 -7.47 -4.50
N PHE A 41 4.05 -6.93 -4.86
CA PHE A 41 4.50 -6.81 -6.26
C PHE A 41 4.49 -8.16 -6.97
N MET A 42 5.14 -9.16 -6.37
CA MET A 42 5.15 -10.53 -6.91
C MET A 42 3.74 -11.14 -6.95
N ARG A 43 2.96 -10.98 -5.87
CA ARG A 43 1.62 -11.56 -5.74
C ARG A 43 0.63 -11.02 -6.77
N TYR A 44 0.74 -9.74 -7.13
CA TYR A 44 -0.17 -9.07 -8.05
C TYR A 44 0.43 -8.84 -9.45
N GLY A 45 1.63 -9.36 -9.72
CA GLY A 45 2.26 -9.25 -11.04
C GLY A 45 2.66 -7.83 -11.45
N VAL A 46 2.95 -6.97 -10.47
CA VAL A 46 3.32 -5.56 -10.71
C VAL A 46 4.77 -5.29 -10.33
N VAL A 47 5.40 -4.34 -11.01
CA VAL A 47 6.84 -4.04 -10.83
C VAL A 47 7.12 -2.77 -10.04
N SER A 48 6.09 -2.00 -9.71
CA SER A 48 6.26 -0.71 -9.06
C SER A 48 5.15 -0.41 -8.06
N ARG A 49 5.47 0.53 -7.16
CA ARG A 49 4.54 1.12 -6.21
C ARG A 49 3.31 1.68 -6.92
N THR A 50 3.50 2.44 -7.99
CA THR A 50 2.40 3.07 -8.73
C THR A 50 1.49 2.03 -9.38
N ALA A 51 2.08 0.98 -9.97
CA ALA A 51 1.31 -0.13 -10.53
C ALA A 51 0.52 -0.88 -9.44
N LEU A 52 1.12 -1.09 -8.26
CA LEU A 52 0.42 -1.68 -7.12
C LEU A 52 -0.76 -0.82 -6.64
N ILE A 53 -0.61 0.51 -6.61
CA ILE A 53 -1.70 1.44 -6.27
C ILE A 53 -2.81 1.36 -7.31
N ALA A 54 -2.47 1.30 -8.60
CA ALA A 54 -3.46 1.16 -9.68
C ALA A 54 -4.29 -0.11 -9.50
N VAL A 55 -3.64 -1.27 -9.30
CA VAL A 55 -4.31 -2.54 -8.98
C VAL A 55 -5.19 -2.39 -7.73
N ALA A 56 -4.69 -1.77 -6.66
CA ALA A 56 -5.47 -1.63 -5.43
C ALA A 56 -6.73 -0.74 -5.61
N ARG A 57 -6.70 0.23 -6.53
CA ARG A 57 -7.87 1.04 -6.92
C ARG A 57 -8.85 0.25 -7.78
N GLU A 58 -8.36 -0.44 -8.80
CA GLU A 58 -9.19 -1.30 -9.68
C GLU A 58 -9.92 -2.38 -8.90
N GLN A 59 -9.27 -2.93 -7.86
CA GLN A 59 -9.82 -3.95 -6.99
C GLN A 59 -10.70 -3.39 -5.85
N GLY A 60 -10.85 -2.06 -5.74
CA GLY A 60 -11.67 -1.41 -4.71
C GLY A 60 -11.14 -1.54 -3.28
N TRP A 61 -9.85 -1.84 -3.09
CA TRP A 61 -9.24 -1.95 -1.75
C TRP A 61 -8.90 -0.58 -1.15
N LEU A 62 -8.67 0.39 -2.02
CA LEU A 62 -8.54 1.79 -1.64
C LEU A 62 -9.92 2.40 -1.79
N LEU A 63 -10.58 2.62 -0.65
CA LEU A 63 -11.72 3.51 -0.60
C LEU A 63 -11.17 4.91 -0.87
N ASP A 64 -11.53 5.48 -2.02
CA ASP A 64 -11.29 6.90 -2.25
C ASP A 64 -12.09 7.65 -1.19
N GLY A 65 -11.40 8.35 -0.29
CA GLY A 65 -12.03 9.13 0.77
C GLY A 65 -12.83 10.33 0.25
N SER A 66 -13.09 10.42 -1.06
CA SER A 66 -13.91 11.46 -1.69
C SER A 66 -15.40 11.06 -1.64
N THR A 67 -15.95 11.02 -0.43
CA THR A 67 -17.30 11.57 -0.21
C THR A 67 -17.14 12.71 0.79
N ARG A 68 -16.89 13.88 0.20
CA ARG A 68 -17.00 15.27 0.66
C ARG A 68 -16.38 16.06 -0.49
N ASP A 69 -17.14 16.60 -1.45
CA ASP A 69 -18.21 17.61 -1.29
C ASP A 69 -17.85 18.67 -0.24
#